data_AF-A0A0R0D5D5-F1
#
_entry.id   AF-A0A0R0D5D5-F1
#
_cell.length_a   1.000
_cell.length_b   1.000
_cell.length_c   1.000
_cell.angle_alpha   90.00
_cell.angle_beta   90.00
_cell.angle_gamma   90.00
#
_symmetry.space_group_name_H-M   'P 1'
#
loop_
_entity.id
_entity.type
_entity.pdbx_description
1 polymer ?
#
loop_
_entity_poly.entity_id
_entity_poly.type
_entity_poly.pdbx_seq_one_letter_code
_entity_poly.pdbx_strand_id
1 'polypeptide(L)'
;MTWTTPDLSDQFADARIAVEHWRHYGGRQHFSGPAVTVHCVADNSRVRELANTPGHGRVLVVDGGGDRRHALLGDLIAAAALANGWSGFLINGCVRDVPALAAMDLGVAALGACPRKTDKRGAGQVDVEIGVGGVRIAPGDVVYVDASGVLVLDAAQAACVDAQ
;
A
#
# COMPACT_ATOMS: atom_id res chain seq x y z
N MET A 1 18.76 -9.81 1.83
CA MET A 1 17.82 -8.71 2.09
C MET A 1 18.65 -7.44 2.06
N THR A 2 18.29 -6.48 1.20
CA THR A 2 19.12 -5.31 0.90
C THR A 2 18.76 -4.09 1.75
N TRP A 3 17.60 -4.10 2.43
CA TRP A 3 17.15 -3.04 3.31
C TRP A 3 16.21 -3.58 4.40
N THR A 4 16.06 -2.84 5.50
CA THR A 4 14.99 -2.97 6.50
C THR A 4 14.47 -1.57 6.84
N THR A 5 13.22 -1.43 7.29
CA THR A 5 12.73 -0.10 7.67
C THR A 5 13.50 0.54 8.83
N PRO A 6 14.00 -0.21 9.84
CA PRO A 6 14.92 0.35 10.83
C PRO A 6 16.25 0.85 10.22
N ASP A 7 16.91 0.05 9.37
CA ASP A 7 18.20 0.46 8.77
C ASP A 7 18.03 1.72 7.91
N LEU A 8 16.94 1.81 7.14
CA LEU A 8 16.59 3.01 6.37
C LEU A 8 16.31 4.21 7.28
N SER A 9 15.65 4.00 8.42
CA SER A 9 15.41 5.06 9.39
C SER A 9 16.72 5.59 10.00
N ASP A 10 17.69 4.71 10.27
CA ASP A 10 19.00 5.10 10.80
C ASP A 10 19.83 5.85 9.74
N GLN A 11 19.69 5.47 8.46
CA GLN A 11 20.39 6.09 7.34
C GLN A 11 19.83 7.47 6.95
N PHE A 12 18.50 7.64 7.01
CA PHE A 12 17.80 8.85 6.56
C PHE A 12 17.07 9.51 7.73
N ALA A 13 17.74 10.41 8.44
CA ALA A 13 17.18 11.08 9.63
C ALA A 13 15.85 11.83 9.39
N ASP A 14 15.61 12.30 8.17
CA ASP A 14 14.36 12.99 7.76
C ASP A 14 13.34 12.06 7.08
N ALA A 15 13.55 10.74 7.14
CA ALA A 15 12.60 9.77 6.61
C ALA A 15 11.23 9.90 7.29
N ARG A 16 10.17 9.78 6.49
CA ARG A 16 8.80 9.86 7.00
C ARG A 16 8.37 8.48 7.50
N ILE A 17 8.17 8.33 8.80
CA ILE A 17 7.72 7.07 9.42
C ILE A 17 6.21 7.13 9.62
N ALA A 18 5.47 6.26 8.93
CA ALA A 18 4.04 6.19 9.09
C ALA A 18 3.69 5.34 10.32
N VAL A 19 2.93 5.92 11.26
CA VAL A 19 2.60 5.32 12.55
C VAL A 19 1.14 4.87 12.54
N GLU A 20 0.94 3.58 12.30
CA GLU A 20 -0.36 2.91 12.40
C GLU A 20 -0.15 1.39 12.50
N HIS A 21 -1.15 0.67 12.99
CA HIS A 21 -1.08 -0.78 13.20
C HIS A 21 -1.51 -1.54 11.94
N TRP A 22 -0.76 -1.41 10.86
CA TRP A 22 -0.95 -2.26 9.69
C TRP A 22 -0.63 -3.71 10.00
N ARG A 23 -1.54 -4.58 9.61
CA ARG A 23 -1.36 -6.03 9.62
C ARG A 23 -1.03 -6.49 8.22
N HIS A 24 -0.12 -7.43 8.14
CA HIS A 24 0.23 -8.11 6.90
C HIS A 24 -0.83 -9.16 6.56
N TYR A 25 -1.38 -9.06 5.36
CA TYR A 25 -2.39 -9.96 4.80
C TYR A 25 -1.92 -10.66 3.53
N GLY A 26 -0.84 -10.19 2.91
CA GLY A 26 -0.25 -10.78 1.72
C GLY A 26 0.80 -11.84 2.08
N GLY A 27 1.18 -12.68 1.12
CA GLY A 27 2.25 -13.66 1.29
C GLY A 27 3.64 -13.03 1.39
N ARG A 28 3.82 -11.78 0.94
CA ARG A 28 5.04 -10.99 1.16
C ARG A 28 4.85 -10.05 2.35
N GLN A 29 5.68 -10.23 3.37
CA GLN A 29 5.76 -9.31 4.52
C GLN A 29 6.76 -8.18 4.33
N HIS A 30 7.50 -8.19 3.22
CA HIS A 30 8.55 -7.23 2.91
C HIS A 30 8.39 -6.80 1.46
N PHE A 31 8.05 -5.54 1.24
CA PHE A 31 7.80 -5.00 -0.11
C PHE A 31 8.01 -3.49 -0.14
N SER A 32 8.43 -2.99 -1.29
CA SER A 32 8.60 -1.57 -1.52
C SER A 32 8.33 -1.20 -2.97
N GLY A 33 8.25 0.10 -3.25
CA GLY A 33 8.18 0.63 -4.60
C GLY A 33 7.62 2.05 -4.65
N PRO A 34 7.65 2.68 -5.83
CA PRO A 34 7.06 4.01 -6.02
C PRO A 34 5.56 3.98 -5.72
N ALA A 35 5.10 4.98 -4.99
CA ALA A 35 3.73 5.13 -4.54
C ALA A 35 2.84 5.61 -5.69
N VAL A 36 1.75 4.88 -5.90
CA VAL A 36 0.55 5.39 -6.60
C VAL A 36 -0.51 5.59 -5.54
N THR A 37 -1.00 6.83 -5.40
CA THR A 37 -1.89 7.19 -4.30
C THR A 37 -3.34 7.22 -4.75
N VAL A 38 -4.23 6.77 -3.86
CA VAL A 38 -5.68 6.81 -4.08
C VAL A 38 -6.34 7.25 -2.80
N HIS A 39 -7.18 8.28 -2.86
CA HIS A 39 -8.09 8.62 -1.77
C HIS A 39 -9.50 8.16 -2.15
N CYS A 40 -10.07 7.22 -1.39
CA CYS A 40 -11.41 6.71 -1.64
C CYS A 40 -12.07 6.15 -0.38
N VAL A 41 -13.20 6.73 0.05
CA VAL A 41 -13.94 6.27 1.24
C VAL A 41 -15.12 5.40 0.83
N ALA A 42 -15.12 4.14 1.31
CA ALA A 42 -16.18 3.15 1.07
C ALA A 42 -16.53 2.86 -0.41
N ASP A 43 -15.64 3.22 -1.35
CA ASP A 43 -15.71 2.88 -2.78
C ASP A 43 -14.31 2.43 -3.24
N ASN A 44 -14.20 1.29 -3.92
CA ASN A 44 -12.93 0.75 -4.40
C ASN A 44 -12.83 0.69 -5.93
N SER A 45 -13.67 1.44 -6.65
CA SER A 45 -13.63 1.49 -8.11
C SER A 45 -12.26 1.90 -8.63
N ARG A 46 -11.65 2.96 -8.08
CA ARG A 46 -10.32 3.42 -8.50
C ARG A 46 -9.19 2.45 -8.16
N VAL A 47 -9.29 1.79 -7.00
CA VAL A 47 -8.36 0.73 -6.59
C VAL A 47 -8.39 -0.42 -7.61
N ARG A 48 -9.59 -0.86 -8.01
CA ARG A 48 -9.76 -1.92 -9.02
C ARG A 48 -9.21 -1.49 -10.39
N GLU A 49 -9.52 -0.28 -10.84
CA GLU A 49 -9.05 0.23 -12.13
C GLU A 49 -7.52 0.21 -12.20
N LEU A 50 -6.84 0.75 -11.18
CA LEU A 50 -5.38 0.81 -11.12
C LEU A 50 -4.74 -0.58 -11.01
N ALA A 51 -5.32 -1.49 -10.23
CA ALA A 51 -4.86 -2.88 -10.13
C ALA A 51 -4.88 -3.62 -11.48
N ASN A 52 -5.66 -3.16 -12.46
CA ASN A 52 -5.70 -3.72 -13.81
C ASN A 52 -4.75 -3.01 -14.80
N THR A 53 -3.89 -2.11 -14.32
CA THR A 53 -2.85 -1.45 -15.10
C THR A 53 -1.47 -2.01 -14.76
N PRO A 54 -0.47 -1.90 -15.65
CA PRO A 54 0.91 -2.33 -15.37
C PRO A 54 1.46 -1.72 -14.08
N GLY A 55 1.83 -2.57 -13.14
CA GLY A 55 2.30 -2.17 -11.81
C GLY A 55 3.75 -1.68 -11.82
N HIS A 56 4.63 -2.30 -12.61
CA HIS A 56 6.06 -1.94 -12.68
C HIS A 56 6.74 -1.91 -11.29
N GLY A 57 6.38 -2.83 -10.39
CA GLY A 57 6.91 -2.87 -9.03
C GLY A 57 6.43 -1.72 -8.13
N ARG A 58 5.42 -0.94 -8.53
CA ARG A 58 4.84 0.13 -7.72
C ARG A 58 4.00 -0.43 -6.57
N VAL A 59 3.80 0.42 -5.56
CA VAL A 59 2.93 0.15 -4.41
C VAL A 59 1.69 1.03 -4.51
N LEU A 60 0.51 0.42 -4.42
CA LEU A 60 -0.75 1.16 -4.39
C LEU A 60 -1.06 1.56 -2.94
N VAL A 61 -0.97 2.86 -2.65
CA VAL A 61 -1.26 3.43 -1.33
C VAL A 61 -2.69 3.97 -1.34
N VAL A 62 -3.56 3.35 -0.55
CA VAL A 62 -5.00 3.63 -0.54
C VAL A 62 -5.37 4.28 0.79
N ASP A 63 -5.76 5.55 0.73
CA ASP A 63 -6.40 6.23 1.84
C ASP A 63 -7.93 5.98 1.84
N GLY A 64 -8.34 5.05 2.70
CA GLY A 64 -9.74 4.72 2.95
C GLY A 64 -10.42 5.55 4.04
N GLY A 65 -9.75 6.57 4.56
CA GLY A 65 -10.17 7.32 5.75
C GLY A 65 -10.22 6.47 7.02
N GLY A 66 -9.53 5.32 7.04
CA GLY A 66 -9.55 4.38 8.16
C GLY A 66 -10.87 3.63 8.34
N ASP A 67 -11.76 3.62 7.34
CA ASP A 67 -13.05 2.91 7.45
C ASP A 67 -12.84 1.41 7.70
N ARG A 68 -13.40 0.94 8.81
CA ARG A 68 -13.38 -0.49 9.19
C ARG A 68 -14.66 -1.23 8.83
N ARG A 69 -15.64 -0.54 8.23
CA ARG A 69 -16.95 -1.11 7.90
C ARG A 69 -17.00 -1.74 6.53
N HIS A 70 -16.08 -1.42 5.62
CA HIS A 70 -16.01 -1.97 4.26
C HIS A 70 -14.57 -2.37 3.90
N ALA A 71 -14.44 -3.44 3.12
CA ALA A 71 -13.17 -3.85 2.56
C ALA A 71 -12.90 -3.19 1.21
N LEU A 72 -11.74 -2.54 1.10
CA LEU A 72 -11.26 -1.89 -0.12
C LEU A 72 -10.54 -2.86 -1.06
N LEU A 73 -9.99 -3.94 -0.52
CA LEU A 73 -9.30 -4.99 -1.27
C LEU A 73 -9.84 -6.38 -0.93
N GLY A 74 -9.96 -7.22 -1.95
CA GLY A 74 -10.22 -8.65 -1.84
C GLY A 74 -9.38 -9.42 -2.87
N ASP A 75 -9.54 -10.74 -2.88
CA ASP A 75 -8.74 -11.67 -3.70
C ASP A 75 -8.70 -11.33 -5.19
N LEU A 76 -9.83 -11.01 -5.82
CA LEU A 76 -9.90 -10.74 -7.26
C LEU A 76 -9.08 -9.51 -7.67
N ILE A 77 -9.10 -8.46 -6.86
CA ILE A 77 -8.35 -7.22 -7.14
C ILE A 77 -6.86 -7.46 -6.88
N ALA A 78 -6.52 -8.18 -5.79
CA ALA A 78 -5.14 -8.54 -5.48
C ALA A 78 -4.52 -9.44 -6.56
N ALA A 79 -5.26 -10.44 -7.04
CA ALA A 79 -4.82 -11.32 -8.12
C ALA A 79 -4.57 -10.56 -9.42
N ALA A 80 -5.43 -9.59 -9.77
CA ALA A 80 -5.21 -8.74 -10.94
C ALA A 80 -3.94 -7.88 -10.79
N ALA A 81 -3.74 -7.27 -9.62
CA ALA A 81 -2.54 -6.49 -9.37
C ALA A 81 -1.26 -7.33 -9.42
N LEU A 82 -1.28 -8.53 -8.83
CA LEU A 82 -0.17 -9.47 -8.91
C LEU A 82 0.16 -9.84 -10.37
N ALA A 83 -0.86 -10.18 -11.17
CA ALA A 83 -0.70 -10.49 -12.58
C ALA A 83 -0.15 -9.31 -13.40
N ASN A 84 -0.41 -8.08 -12.98
CA ASN A 84 0.11 -6.86 -13.62
C ASN A 84 1.45 -6.39 -13.03
N GLY A 85 2.06 -7.13 -12.11
CA GLY A 85 3.40 -6.82 -11.59
C GLY A 85 3.43 -5.67 -10.58
N TRP A 86 2.37 -5.48 -9.79
CA TRP A 86 2.41 -4.61 -8.62
C TRP A 86 3.23 -5.24 -7.50
N SER A 87 3.95 -4.42 -6.72
CA SER A 87 4.72 -4.88 -5.56
C SER A 87 3.82 -5.16 -4.36
N GLY A 88 2.81 -4.31 -4.16
CA GLY A 88 1.82 -4.52 -3.11
C GLY A 88 0.84 -3.37 -2.89
N PHE A 89 0.10 -3.47 -1.79
CA PHE A 89 -0.89 -2.52 -1.33
C PHE A 89 -0.60 -2.08 0.11
N LEU A 90 -0.67 -0.79 0.36
CA LEU A 90 -0.74 -0.21 1.70
C LEU A 90 -2.11 0.46 1.86
N ILE A 91 -2.94 -0.03 2.78
CA ILE A 91 -4.36 0.35 2.86
C ILE A 91 -4.66 0.96 4.24
N ASN A 92 -5.03 2.24 4.25
CA ASN A 92 -5.65 2.91 5.39
C ASN A 92 -7.15 2.54 5.45
N GLY A 93 -7.44 1.28 5.75
CA GLY A 93 -8.79 0.70 5.76
C GLY A 93 -8.75 -0.82 5.93
N CYS A 94 -9.83 -1.50 5.57
CA CYS A 94 -9.93 -2.96 5.69
C CYS A 94 -9.81 -3.72 4.36
N VAL A 95 -9.52 -5.01 4.48
CA VAL A 95 -9.48 -5.99 3.37
C VAL A 95 -10.41 -7.16 3.65
N ARG A 96 -10.55 -8.08 2.70
CA ARG A 96 -11.28 -9.34 2.88
C ARG A 96 -10.59 -10.49 2.14
N ASP A 97 -11.15 -11.69 2.25
CA ASP A 97 -10.62 -12.90 1.60
C ASP A 97 -9.19 -13.24 2.10
N VAL A 98 -8.95 -13.01 3.40
CA VAL A 98 -7.63 -13.09 4.06
C VAL A 98 -6.85 -14.37 3.74
N PRO A 99 -7.44 -15.59 3.76
CA PRO A 99 -6.69 -16.80 3.43
C PRO A 99 -6.15 -16.80 1.99
N ALA A 100 -6.91 -16.24 1.04
CA ALA A 100 -6.49 -16.14 -0.35
C ALA A 100 -5.38 -15.09 -0.49
N LEU A 101 -5.51 -13.93 0.15
CA LEU A 101 -4.46 -12.89 0.15
C LEU A 101 -3.14 -13.42 0.71
N ALA A 102 -3.19 -14.18 1.80
CA ALA A 102 -2.00 -14.72 2.46
C ALA A 102 -1.23 -15.74 1.59
N ALA A 103 -1.90 -16.36 0.61
CA ALA A 103 -1.29 -17.28 -0.33
C ALA A 103 -0.72 -16.59 -1.59
N MET A 104 -0.96 -15.29 -1.77
CA MET A 104 -0.47 -14.54 -2.93
C MET A 104 0.93 -14.00 -2.67
N ASP A 105 1.83 -14.14 -3.64
CA ASP A 105 3.17 -13.57 -3.62
C ASP A 105 3.15 -12.05 -3.89
N LEU A 106 2.44 -11.32 -3.02
CA LEU A 106 2.12 -9.90 -3.12
C LEU A 106 2.16 -9.27 -1.73
N GLY A 107 2.66 -8.04 -1.63
CA GLY A 107 2.60 -7.26 -0.39
C GLY A 107 1.18 -6.76 -0.14
N VAL A 108 0.61 -7.02 1.04
CA VAL A 108 -0.67 -6.40 1.44
C VAL A 108 -0.60 -6.05 2.91
N ALA A 109 -0.64 -4.75 3.20
CA ALA A 109 -0.69 -4.20 4.54
C ALA A 109 -1.98 -3.39 4.72
N ALA A 110 -2.79 -3.70 5.74
CA ALA A 110 -4.07 -3.03 5.99
C ALA A 110 -4.38 -2.92 7.48
N LEU A 111 -5.30 -2.02 7.87
CA LEU A 111 -5.67 -1.83 9.27
C LEU A 111 -6.41 -3.03 9.88
N GLY A 112 -7.09 -3.81 9.05
CA GLY A 112 -7.95 -4.89 9.51
C GLY A 112 -8.61 -5.66 8.37
N ALA A 113 -9.44 -6.64 8.75
CA ALA A 113 -10.29 -7.37 7.82
C ALA A 113 -11.76 -7.07 8.08
N CYS A 114 -12.56 -6.97 7.02
CA CYS A 114 -14.01 -6.77 7.08
C CYS A 114 -14.69 -7.55 5.95
N PRO A 115 -15.68 -8.42 6.23
CA PRO A 115 -16.30 -9.24 5.18
C PRO A 115 -17.17 -8.43 4.20
N ARG A 116 -17.56 -7.22 4.57
CA ARG A 116 -18.48 -6.38 3.78
C ARG A 116 -17.74 -5.72 2.61
N LYS A 117 -18.27 -5.84 1.40
CA LYS A 117 -17.78 -5.13 0.20
C LYS A 117 -18.20 -3.65 0.19
N THR A 118 -17.48 -2.84 -0.57
CA THR A 118 -17.88 -1.47 -0.93
C THR A 118 -19.01 -1.44 -1.98
N ASP A 119 -19.65 -0.28 -2.10
CA ASP A 119 -20.47 0.06 -3.27
C ASP A 119 -19.58 0.70 -4.34
N LYS A 120 -19.70 0.22 -5.57
CA LYS A 120 -18.91 0.72 -6.70
C LYS A 120 -19.66 1.87 -7.37
N ARG A 121 -19.31 3.10 -7.03
CA ARG A 121 -19.92 4.33 -7.57
C ARG A 121 -18.97 5.10 -8.48
N GLY A 122 -17.70 4.68 -8.55
CA GLY A 122 -16.68 5.36 -9.36
C GLY A 122 -16.08 6.58 -8.66
N ALA A 123 -16.33 6.71 -7.36
CA ALA A 123 -15.80 7.80 -6.54
C ALA A 123 -14.34 7.54 -6.14
N GLY A 124 -13.63 8.63 -5.82
CA GLY A 124 -12.24 8.61 -5.39
C GLY A 124 -11.34 9.45 -6.29
N GLN A 125 -10.19 9.82 -5.75
CA GLN A 125 -9.16 10.62 -6.41
C GLN A 125 -7.90 9.76 -6.54
N VAL A 126 -7.22 9.86 -7.67
CA VAL A 126 -5.99 9.15 -8.00
C VAL A 126 -4.88 10.16 -8.17
N ASP A 127 -3.66 9.79 -7.79
CA ASP A 127 -2.45 10.62 -7.90
C ASP A 127 -2.58 11.96 -7.16
N VAL A 128 -3.18 11.92 -5.97
CA VAL A 128 -3.27 13.07 -5.04
C VAL A 128 -2.41 12.83 -3.80
N GLU A 129 -1.89 13.90 -3.19
CA GLU A 129 -1.23 13.77 -1.89
C GLU A 129 -2.25 13.30 -0.84
N ILE A 130 -1.88 12.29 -0.06
CA ILE A 130 -2.73 11.69 0.98
C ILE A 130 -2.03 11.68 2.33
N GLY A 131 -2.82 11.70 3.40
CA GLY A 131 -2.34 11.57 4.79
C GLY A 131 -2.61 10.17 5.33
N VAL A 132 -1.57 9.39 5.56
CA VAL A 132 -1.68 7.99 6.01
C VAL A 132 -0.70 7.74 7.15
N GLY A 133 -1.17 7.21 8.28
CA GLY A 133 -0.33 6.97 9.47
C GLY A 133 0.38 8.23 9.99
N GLY A 134 -0.26 9.40 9.89
CA GLY A 134 0.33 10.66 10.37
C GLY A 134 1.38 11.29 9.45
N VAL A 135 1.69 10.69 8.29
CA VAL A 135 2.62 11.26 7.31
C VAL A 135 1.92 11.58 5.99
N ARG A 136 2.49 12.53 5.24
CA ARG A 136 2.09 12.82 3.86
C ARG A 136 2.80 11.87 2.91
N ILE A 137 2.05 11.33 1.95
CA ILE A 137 2.55 10.49 0.88
C ILE A 137 2.09 11.11 -0.44
N ALA A 138 3.05 11.51 -1.26
CA ALA A 138 2.79 12.04 -2.60
C ALA A 138 3.01 10.96 -3.66
N PRO A 139 2.36 11.08 -4.84
CA PRO A 139 2.70 10.24 -5.98
C PRO A 139 4.19 10.33 -6.30
N GLY A 140 4.85 9.19 -6.48
CA GLY A 140 6.28 9.11 -6.78
C GLY A 140 7.22 9.06 -5.55
N ASP A 141 6.71 9.29 -4.34
CA ASP A 141 7.42 8.85 -3.12
C ASP A 141 7.65 7.34 -3.17
N VAL A 142 8.66 6.84 -2.47
CA VAL A 142 8.91 5.39 -2.36
C VAL A 142 8.50 4.91 -0.99
N VAL A 143 7.60 3.93 -0.97
CA VAL A 143 7.11 3.32 0.27
C VAL A 143 7.86 2.02 0.51
N TYR A 144 8.34 1.84 1.73
CA TYR A 144 8.98 0.63 2.23
C TYR A 144 8.14 0.06 3.36
N VAL A 145 7.78 -1.21 3.26
CA VAL A 145 6.94 -1.91 4.24
C VAL A 145 7.61 -3.19 4.66
N ASP A 146 7.78 -3.37 5.96
CA ASP A 146 8.21 -4.63 6.55
C ASP A 146 7.44 -4.94 7.85
N ALA A 147 7.91 -5.92 8.61
CA ALA A 147 7.28 -6.30 9.89
C ALA A 147 7.41 -5.23 10.98
N SER A 148 8.38 -4.31 10.87
CA SER A 148 8.61 -3.24 11.84
C SER A 148 7.69 -2.05 11.59
N GLY A 149 7.37 -1.76 10.32
CA GLY A 149 6.42 -0.71 9.99
C GLY A 149 6.49 -0.24 8.54
N VAL A 150 6.15 1.03 8.36
CA VAL A 150 6.09 1.71 7.07
C VAL A 150 6.98 2.94 7.11
N LEU A 151 7.90 3.03 6.17
CA LEU A 151 8.80 4.15 5.97
C LEU A 151 8.62 4.71 4.55
N VAL A 152 8.63 6.03 4.43
CA VAL A 152 8.44 6.73 3.16
C VAL A 152 9.64 7.65 2.93
N LEU A 153 10.25 7.48 1.76
CA LEU A 153 11.31 8.33 1.26
C LEU A 153 10.80 9.11 0.05
N ASP A 154 11.33 10.31 -0.18
CA ASP A 154 11.15 10.96 -1.48
C ASP A 154 12.00 10.26 -2.57
N ALA A 155 11.75 10.61 -3.82
CA ALA A 155 12.43 10.01 -4.96
C ALA A 155 13.97 10.20 -4.94
N ALA A 156 14.47 11.30 -4.36
CA ALA A 156 15.90 11.58 -4.31
C ALA A 156 16.60 10.70 -3.25
N GLN A 157 15.99 10.56 -2.08
CA GLN A 157 16.44 9.68 -1.01
C GLN A 157 16.42 8.21 -1.46
N ALA A 158 15.33 7.77 -2.10
CA ALA A 158 15.18 6.39 -2.55
C ALA A 158 16.22 6.00 -3.63
N ALA A 159 16.59 6.93 -4.51
CA ALA A 159 17.64 6.69 -5.50
C ALA A 159 19.01 6.39 -4.85
N CYS A 160 19.27 6.88 -3.63
CA CYS A 160 20.48 6.54 -2.87
C CYS A 160 20.46 5.11 -2.32
N VAL A 161 19.29 4.52 -2.10
CA VAL A 161 19.14 3.13 -1.63
C VAL A 161 19.44 2.14 -2.75
N ASP A 162 18.95 2.40 -3.97
CA ASP A 162 19.11 1.51 -5.12
C ASP A 162 20.55 1.52 -5.70
N ALA A 163 21.35 2.52 -5.34
CA ALA A 163 22.73 2.66 -5.79
C ALA A 163 23.76 1.88 -4.93
N GLN A 164 23.31 1.18 -3.89
CA GLN A 164 24.13 0.44 -2.92
C GLN A 164 24.09 -1.07 -3.18
#